data_AF-A0A0R1LHG4-F1
#
_entry.id   AF-A0A0R1LHG4-F1
#
_cell.length_a   1.000
_cell.length_b   1.000
_cell.length_c   1.000
_cell.angle_alpha   90.00
_cell.angle_beta   90.00
_cell.angle_gamma   90.00
#
_symmetry.space_group_name_H-M   'P 1'
#
loop_
_entity.id
_entity.type
_entity.pdbx_description
1 polymer ?
#
loop_
_entity_poly.entity_id
_entity_poly.type
_entity_poly.pdbx_seq_one_letter_code
_entity_poly.pdbx_strand_id
1 'polypeptide(L)'
;MSQQDDQRPESLGVPQPLTDQQRQLLERFFLVNTIQRRVVQQLEDVLGPLAGYQQQRLFFHDVTGLIHFRRNFLETVGHFLTGRVDLAYQLTFIEHGSHRRRAYSAQHLNQIDHRQMGRGTITETLNYQRFGCKIQRTYTVAGHHLYWEKNQIWCQGQTTAWVDGLMALQQQLAPHAVWLQQGFLTINDYT
;
A
#
# COMPACT_ATOMS: atom_id res chain seq x y z
N MET A 1 -21.93 41.64 45.52
CA MET A 1 -23.27 41.56 44.89
C MET A 1 -23.07 42.02 43.46
N SER A 2 -22.86 41.08 42.54
CA SER A 2 -23.88 40.51 41.64
C SER A 2 -24.24 41.53 40.55
N GLN A 3 -24.25 41.22 39.25
CA GLN A 3 -24.68 39.99 38.59
C GLN A 3 -23.96 39.80 37.23
N GLN A 4 -23.90 38.53 36.82
CA GLN A 4 -23.72 38.06 35.45
C GLN A 4 -24.96 38.39 34.60
N ASP A 5 -24.77 38.52 33.29
CA ASP A 5 -25.55 37.84 32.24
C ASP A 5 -24.85 38.15 30.89
N ASP A 6 -24.27 37.15 30.24
CA ASP A 6 -24.89 36.26 29.23
C ASP A 6 -25.01 36.91 27.85
N GLN A 7 -24.02 36.66 26.98
CA GLN A 7 -24.20 36.74 25.52
C GLN A 7 -23.51 35.57 24.81
N ARG A 8 -24.39 34.67 24.39
CA ARG A 8 -24.41 33.64 23.33
C ARG A 8 -23.70 33.98 21.99
N PRO A 9 -23.57 32.98 21.08
CA PRO A 9 -22.38 32.69 20.29
C PRO A 9 -22.20 33.61 19.09
N GLU A 10 -20.94 33.86 18.74
CA GLU A 10 -20.54 34.54 17.52
C GLU A 10 -21.20 33.90 16.30
N SER A 11 -21.88 34.75 15.55
CA SER A 11 -22.58 34.46 14.31
C SER A 11 -21.67 33.80 13.28
N LEU A 12 -22.19 32.75 12.64
CA LEU A 12 -21.71 32.26 11.34
C LEU A 12 -21.74 33.43 10.35
N GLY A 13 -20.57 34.08 10.19
CA GLY A 13 -20.39 35.19 9.28
C GLY A 13 -20.79 34.81 7.86
N VAL A 14 -21.44 35.75 7.17
CA VAL A 14 -21.75 35.68 5.74
C VAL A 14 -20.48 35.25 4.99
N PRO A 15 -20.52 34.20 4.15
CA PRO A 15 -19.33 33.72 3.46
C PRO A 15 -18.76 34.86 2.62
N GLN A 16 -17.57 35.34 3.00
CA GLN A 16 -16.88 36.37 2.25
C GLN A 16 -16.65 35.87 0.81
N PRO A 17 -16.93 36.69 -0.22
CA PRO A 17 -16.66 36.31 -1.59
C PRO A 17 -15.16 36.03 -1.75
N LEU A 18 -14.87 34.90 -2.40
CA LEU A 18 -13.49 34.48 -2.67
C LEU A 18 -12.74 35.56 -3.43
N THR A 19 -11.48 35.81 -3.04
CA THR A 19 -10.58 36.67 -3.80
C THR A 19 -10.30 36.04 -5.18
N ASP A 20 -9.91 36.86 -6.15
CA ASP A 20 -9.61 36.36 -7.51
C ASP A 20 -8.49 35.31 -7.50
N GLN A 21 -7.52 35.47 -6.59
CA GLN A 21 -6.46 34.49 -6.38
C GLN A 21 -7.00 33.16 -5.83
N GLN A 22 -7.93 33.20 -4.87
CA GLN A 22 -8.58 31.99 -4.34
C GLN A 22 -9.44 31.30 -5.42
N ARG A 23 -10.13 32.09 -6.26
CA ARG A 23 -10.91 31.57 -7.39
C ARG A 23 -10.02 30.86 -8.41
N GLN A 24 -8.89 31.45 -8.79
CA GLN A 24 -7.92 30.82 -9.70
C GLN A 24 -7.31 29.54 -9.12
N LEU A 25 -7.02 29.50 -7.81
CA LEU A 25 -6.53 28.29 -7.15
C LEU A 25 -7.59 27.18 -7.15
N LEU A 26 -8.85 27.53 -6.90
CA LEU A 26 -9.96 26.59 -6.96
C LEU A 26 -10.20 26.06 -8.38
N GLU A 27 -10.16 26.92 -9.40
CA GLU A 27 -10.28 26.52 -10.79
C GLU A 27 -9.17 25.53 -11.19
N ARG A 28 -7.92 25.81 -10.80
CA ARG A 28 -6.80 24.86 -11.00
C ARG A 28 -7.02 23.55 -10.24
N PHE A 29 -7.48 23.63 -9.00
CA PHE A 29 -7.79 22.45 -8.19
C PHE A 29 -8.87 21.59 -8.86
N PHE A 30 -9.98 22.19 -9.33
CA PHE A 30 -11.05 21.47 -10.01
C PHE A 30 -10.59 20.84 -11.33
N LEU A 31 -9.74 21.54 -12.09
CA LEU A 31 -9.16 21.00 -13.32
C LEU A 31 -8.31 19.75 -13.01
N VAL A 32 -7.40 19.86 -12.04
CA VAL A 32 -6.53 18.75 -11.61
C VAL A 32 -7.37 17.58 -11.07
N ASN A 33 -8.39 17.86 -10.25
CA ASN A 33 -9.26 16.83 -9.68
C ASN A 33 -10.07 16.10 -10.77
N THR A 34 -10.52 16.84 -11.79
CA THR A 34 -11.24 16.26 -12.94
C THR A 34 -10.33 15.34 -13.77
N ILE A 35 -9.09 15.78 -14.02
CA ILE A 35 -8.08 14.95 -14.72
C ILE A 35 -7.77 13.71 -13.89
N GLN A 36 -7.52 13.87 -12.60
CA GLN A 36 -7.24 12.77 -11.68
C GLN A 36 -8.37 11.75 -11.68
N ARG A 37 -9.63 12.17 -11.52
CA ARG A 37 -10.80 11.27 -11.55
C ARG A 37 -10.88 10.51 -12.87
N ARG A 38 -10.68 11.19 -13.99
CA ARG A 38 -10.76 10.56 -15.32
C ARG A 38 -9.74 9.45 -15.48
N VAL A 39 -8.51 9.68 -15.03
CA VAL A 39 -7.47 8.66 -15.17
C VAL A 39 -7.59 7.57 -14.12
N VAL A 40 -8.04 7.87 -12.89
CA VAL A 40 -8.45 6.85 -11.91
C VAL A 40 -9.50 5.93 -12.52
N GLN A 41 -10.50 6.48 -13.22
CA GLN A 41 -11.56 5.70 -13.84
C GLN A 41 -11.05 4.85 -15.00
N GLN A 42 -10.16 5.39 -15.85
CA GLN A 42 -9.50 4.61 -16.90
C GLN A 42 -8.64 3.47 -16.33
N LEU A 43 -8.03 3.67 -15.16
CA LEU A 43 -7.29 2.62 -14.47
C LEU A 43 -8.24 1.58 -13.87
N GLU A 44 -9.35 2.01 -13.27
CA GLU A 44 -10.38 1.10 -12.75
C GLU A 44 -11.03 0.26 -13.86
N ASP A 45 -11.16 0.80 -15.06
CA ASP A 45 -11.64 0.07 -16.24
C ASP A 45 -10.68 -1.07 -16.65
N VAL A 46 -9.37 -0.92 -16.41
CA VAL A 46 -8.33 -1.90 -16.77
C VAL A 46 -8.02 -2.86 -15.61
N LEU A 47 -8.00 -2.36 -14.38
CA LEU A 47 -7.48 -3.05 -13.19
C LEU A 47 -8.58 -3.45 -12.19
N GLY A 48 -9.82 -2.99 -12.38
CA GLY A 48 -10.91 -3.12 -11.40
C GLY A 48 -10.90 -2.03 -10.31
N PRO A 49 -11.86 -2.03 -9.38
CA PRO A 49 -12.06 -0.96 -8.41
C PRO A 49 -10.83 -0.69 -7.52
N LEU A 50 -10.30 0.53 -7.55
CA LEU A 50 -9.09 0.92 -6.80
C LEU A 50 -9.39 1.26 -5.33
N ALA A 51 -10.65 1.61 -5.01
CA ALA A 51 -11.06 1.89 -3.63
C ALA A 51 -10.92 0.68 -2.69
N GLY A 52 -11.28 -0.52 -3.17
CA GLY A 52 -11.07 -1.76 -2.42
C GLY A 52 -9.59 -2.12 -2.27
N TYR A 53 -8.78 -1.76 -3.28
CA TYR A 53 -7.33 -1.95 -3.28
C TYR A 53 -6.64 -1.10 -2.19
N GLN A 54 -7.03 0.16 -1.99
CA GLN A 54 -6.44 1.01 -0.94
C GLN A 54 -6.87 0.60 0.48
N GLN A 55 -8.11 0.13 0.66
CA GLN A 55 -8.61 -0.29 1.98
C GLN A 55 -7.94 -1.57 2.52
N GLN A 56 -7.47 -2.46 1.65
CA GLN A 56 -6.85 -3.73 2.03
C GLN A 56 -5.36 -3.62 2.42
N ARG A 57 -4.75 -2.45 2.27
CA ARG A 57 -3.29 -2.28 2.31
C ARG A 57 -2.66 -2.15 3.68
N LEU A 58 -3.44 -2.08 4.75
CA LEU A 58 -2.90 -1.83 6.08
C LEU A 58 -3.29 -2.83 7.17
N PHE A 59 -4.23 -3.75 6.94
CA PHE A 59 -4.70 -4.64 8.01
C PHE A 59 -5.18 -6.00 7.48
N PHE A 60 -4.24 -6.88 7.13
CA PHE A 60 -4.60 -8.30 6.96
C PHE A 60 -4.99 -8.85 8.32
N HIS A 61 -6.27 -9.17 8.51
CA HIS A 61 -6.76 -9.74 9.76
C HIS A 61 -6.39 -11.22 9.88
N ASP A 62 -6.22 -11.90 8.75
CA ASP A 62 -5.88 -13.32 8.67
C ASP A 62 -4.99 -13.65 7.46
N VAL A 63 -4.47 -14.87 7.47
CA VAL A 63 -3.59 -15.41 6.40
C VAL A 63 -4.28 -15.41 5.04
N THR A 64 -5.59 -15.64 5.01
CA THR A 64 -6.40 -15.68 3.79
C THR A 64 -6.41 -14.33 3.10
N GLY A 65 -6.66 -13.25 3.84
CA GLY A 65 -6.64 -11.87 3.35
C GLY A 65 -5.28 -11.49 2.78
N LEU A 66 -4.18 -11.87 3.45
CA LEU A 66 -2.82 -11.65 2.94
C LEU A 66 -2.60 -12.35 1.58
N ILE A 67 -2.98 -13.63 1.47
CA ILE A 67 -2.80 -14.40 0.23
C ILE A 67 -3.64 -13.80 -0.90
N HIS A 68 -4.91 -13.48 -0.64
CA HIS A 68 -5.80 -12.89 -1.66
C HIS A 68 -5.28 -11.53 -2.13
N PHE A 69 -4.89 -10.66 -1.21
CA PHE A 69 -4.30 -9.38 -1.57
C PHE A 69 -3.07 -9.55 -2.45
N ARG A 70 -2.18 -10.49 -2.12
CA ARG A 70 -0.95 -10.69 -2.89
C ARG A 70 -1.18 -11.32 -4.25
N ARG A 71 -2.17 -12.19 -4.38
CA ARG A 71 -2.61 -12.66 -5.70
C ARG A 71 -3.07 -11.49 -6.57
N ASN A 72 -3.98 -10.66 -6.06
CA ASN A 72 -4.49 -9.51 -6.79
C ASN A 72 -3.37 -8.53 -7.16
N PHE A 73 -2.47 -8.24 -6.22
CA PHE A 73 -1.29 -7.42 -6.49
C PHE A 73 -0.44 -8.00 -7.61
N LEU A 74 -0.10 -9.29 -7.56
CA LEU A 74 0.79 -9.93 -8.52
C LEU A 74 0.14 -10.12 -9.90
N GLU A 75 -1.18 -10.27 -9.98
CA GLU A 75 -1.93 -10.34 -11.24
C GLU A 75 -2.08 -8.96 -11.91
N THR A 76 -2.03 -7.87 -11.14
CA THR A 76 -2.20 -6.49 -11.64
C THR A 76 -0.86 -5.76 -11.72
N VAL A 77 -0.54 -4.99 -10.67
CA VAL A 77 0.64 -4.12 -10.59
C VAL A 77 1.94 -4.93 -10.60
N GLY A 78 1.97 -6.03 -9.86
CA GLY A 78 3.13 -6.91 -9.75
C GLY A 78 3.50 -7.56 -11.07
N HIS A 79 2.53 -7.92 -11.93
CA HIS A 79 2.81 -8.48 -13.26
C HIS A 79 3.64 -7.52 -14.11
N PHE A 80 3.26 -6.24 -14.13
CA PHE A 80 4.02 -5.20 -14.80
C PHE A 80 5.41 -5.01 -14.18
N LEU A 81 5.49 -4.95 -12.84
CA LEU A 81 6.76 -4.78 -12.15
C LEU A 81 7.71 -5.94 -12.38
N THR A 82 7.22 -7.18 -12.45
CA THR A 82 8.02 -8.35 -12.82
C THR A 82 8.60 -8.18 -14.22
N GLY A 83 7.83 -7.68 -15.19
CA GLY A 83 8.32 -7.48 -16.56
C GLY A 83 9.24 -6.26 -16.77
N ARG A 84 9.18 -5.25 -15.90
CA ARG A 84 9.94 -3.98 -16.08
C ARG A 84 11.15 -3.83 -15.16
N VAL A 85 11.04 -4.34 -13.94
CA VAL A 85 12.00 -4.10 -12.86
C VAL A 85 12.38 -5.38 -12.12
N ASP A 86 12.08 -6.53 -12.72
CA ASP A 86 12.42 -7.87 -12.22
C ASP A 86 11.95 -8.10 -10.78
N LEU A 87 10.71 -7.69 -10.50
CA LEU A 87 10.08 -7.97 -9.22
C LEU A 87 9.92 -9.48 -9.01
N ALA A 88 10.48 -9.98 -7.92
CA ALA A 88 10.26 -11.32 -7.41
C ALA A 88 9.52 -11.29 -6.06
N TYR A 89 8.65 -12.27 -5.84
CA TYR A 89 7.87 -12.41 -4.61
C TYR A 89 8.11 -13.78 -3.96
N GLN A 90 8.21 -13.78 -2.63
CA GLN A 90 8.24 -15.00 -1.83
C GLN A 90 7.47 -14.81 -0.51
N LEU A 91 6.61 -15.78 -0.17
CA LEU A 91 6.00 -15.94 1.14
C LEU A 91 6.58 -17.16 1.82
N THR A 92 7.12 -17.01 3.03
CA THR A 92 7.68 -18.10 3.83
C THR A 92 6.87 -18.24 5.10
N PHE A 93 6.36 -19.44 5.38
CA PHE A 93 5.76 -19.79 6.66
C PHE A 93 6.68 -20.73 7.43
N ILE A 94 6.93 -20.41 8.70
CA ILE A 94 7.67 -21.24 9.64
C ILE A 94 6.70 -21.62 10.75
N GLU A 95 6.32 -22.90 10.82
CA GLU A 95 5.39 -23.40 11.83
C GLU A 95 6.05 -23.46 13.22
N HIS A 96 5.34 -23.01 14.24
CA HIS A 96 5.82 -23.13 15.63
C HIS A 96 5.65 -24.57 16.13
N GLY A 97 6.65 -25.10 16.84
CA GLY A 97 6.65 -26.47 17.36
C GLY A 97 7.35 -27.45 16.41
N SER A 98 6.89 -27.58 15.17
CA SER A 98 7.53 -28.46 14.18
C SER A 98 8.77 -27.84 13.51
N HIS A 99 8.91 -26.52 13.58
CA HIS A 99 9.90 -25.72 12.84
C HIS A 99 9.86 -25.95 11.32
N ARG A 100 8.78 -26.52 10.79
CA ARG A 100 8.64 -26.79 9.37
C ARG A 100 8.56 -25.47 8.60
N ARG A 101 9.49 -25.31 7.66
CA ARG A 101 9.54 -24.17 6.75
C ARG A 101 8.88 -24.51 5.42
N ARG A 102 7.96 -23.66 4.97
CA ARG A 102 7.31 -23.74 3.66
C ARG A 102 7.50 -22.40 2.96
N ALA A 103 7.99 -22.41 1.72
CA ALA A 103 8.23 -21.20 0.94
C ALA A 103 7.43 -21.28 -0.37
N TYR A 104 6.76 -20.18 -0.71
CA TYR A 104 5.87 -20.07 -1.86
C TYR A 104 6.31 -18.87 -2.69
N SER A 105 6.57 -19.09 -3.98
CA SER A 105 6.75 -18.01 -4.95
C SER A 105 5.38 -17.48 -5.38
N ALA A 106 5.38 -16.39 -6.16
CA ALA A 106 4.17 -15.81 -6.76
C ALA A 106 3.24 -16.85 -7.40
N GLN A 107 3.79 -17.76 -8.20
CA GLN A 107 3.05 -18.78 -8.94
C GLN A 107 2.40 -19.84 -8.04
N HIS A 108 2.94 -20.03 -6.82
CA HIS A 108 2.50 -21.05 -5.88
C HIS A 108 1.55 -20.51 -4.80
N LEU A 109 1.20 -19.21 -4.82
CA LEU A 109 0.25 -18.64 -3.86
C LEU A 109 -1.12 -19.34 -3.91
N ASN A 110 -1.57 -19.78 -5.09
CA ASN A 110 -2.84 -20.50 -5.27
C ASN A 110 -2.85 -21.90 -4.64
N GLN A 111 -1.68 -22.44 -4.33
CA GLN A 111 -1.51 -23.79 -3.77
C GLN A 111 -1.44 -23.76 -2.25
N ILE A 112 -1.48 -22.57 -1.64
CA ILE A 112 -1.40 -22.43 -0.19
C ILE A 112 -2.73 -22.86 0.44
N ASP A 113 -2.69 -23.98 1.15
CA ASP A 113 -3.72 -24.33 2.12
C ASP A 113 -3.52 -23.52 3.41
N HIS A 114 -4.17 -22.35 3.47
CA HIS A 114 -4.10 -21.43 4.62
C HIS A 114 -4.66 -22.03 5.91
N ARG A 115 -5.49 -23.09 5.84
CA ARG A 115 -6.00 -23.81 7.02
C ARG A 115 -4.88 -24.55 7.75
N GLN A 116 -3.77 -24.82 7.08
CA GLN A 116 -2.58 -25.42 7.68
C GLN A 116 -1.62 -24.39 8.28
N MET A 117 -2.00 -23.11 8.30
CA MET A 117 -1.21 -22.01 8.89
C MET A 117 -1.91 -21.52 10.16
N GLY A 118 -1.96 -22.38 11.19
CA GLY A 118 -2.64 -22.08 12.46
C GLY A 118 -1.76 -21.32 13.46
N ARG A 119 -0.47 -21.66 13.56
CA ARG A 119 0.49 -21.01 14.46
C ARG A 119 1.90 -21.01 13.88
N GLY A 120 2.53 -19.85 13.80
CA GLY A 120 3.86 -19.74 13.20
C GLY A 120 4.26 -18.32 12.89
N THR A 121 5.28 -18.17 12.04
CA THR A 121 5.75 -16.89 11.55
C THR A 121 5.64 -16.86 10.03
N ILE A 122 4.97 -15.86 9.48
CA ILE A 122 4.98 -15.55 8.05
C ILE A 122 6.00 -14.47 7.78
N THR A 123 6.84 -14.70 6.78
CA THR A 123 7.74 -13.71 6.20
C THR A 123 7.39 -13.53 4.74
N GLU A 124 6.93 -12.34 4.41
CA GLU A 124 6.72 -11.90 3.04
C GLU A 124 7.95 -11.14 2.54
N THR A 125 8.36 -11.38 1.31
CA THR A 125 9.48 -10.69 0.66
C THR A 125 9.12 -10.27 -0.75
N LEU A 126 9.31 -8.99 -1.05
CA LEU A 126 9.35 -8.43 -2.39
C LEU A 126 10.79 -8.05 -2.71
N ASN A 127 11.31 -8.53 -3.84
CA ASN A 127 12.68 -8.26 -4.27
C ASN A 127 12.65 -7.55 -5.62
N TYR A 128 13.03 -6.27 -5.61
CA TYR A 128 13.21 -5.42 -6.77
C TYR A 128 14.65 -5.58 -7.26
N GLN A 129 14.93 -6.68 -7.95
CA GLN A 129 16.29 -7.11 -8.26
C GLN A 129 17.08 -6.04 -9.03
N ARG A 130 16.44 -5.43 -10.04
CA ARG A 130 17.03 -4.37 -10.87
C ARG A 130 17.53 -3.18 -10.05
N PHE A 131 16.94 -2.92 -8.90
CA PHE A 131 17.22 -1.79 -8.03
C PHE A 131 18.05 -2.15 -6.81
N GLY A 132 18.39 -3.44 -6.63
CA GLY A 132 19.05 -3.91 -5.42
C GLY A 132 18.22 -3.65 -4.16
N CYS A 133 16.89 -3.56 -4.30
CA CYS A 133 15.97 -3.21 -3.22
C CYS A 133 15.15 -4.44 -2.79
N LYS A 134 15.09 -4.69 -1.49
CA LYS A 134 14.33 -5.80 -0.91
C LYS A 134 13.45 -5.27 0.20
N ILE A 135 12.17 -5.59 0.15
CA ILE A 135 11.18 -5.32 1.20
C ILE A 135 10.80 -6.63 1.85
N GLN A 136 10.78 -6.65 3.18
CA GLN A 136 10.33 -7.79 3.95
C GLN A 136 9.34 -7.36 5.02
N ARG A 137 8.25 -8.12 5.15
CA ARG A 137 7.30 -7.99 6.24
C ARG A 137 7.23 -9.29 7.02
N THR A 138 7.23 -9.17 8.33
CA THR A 138 7.14 -10.32 9.24
C THR A 138 5.87 -10.23 10.04
N TYR A 139 5.17 -11.36 10.14
CA TYR A 139 3.93 -11.51 10.87
C TYR A 139 4.01 -12.74 11.76
N THR A 140 3.48 -12.65 12.96
CA THR A 140 3.13 -13.83 13.75
C THR A 140 1.72 -14.27 13.39
N VAL A 141 1.53 -15.59 13.30
CA VAL A 141 0.25 -16.24 13.10
C VAL A 141 -0.16 -16.90 14.41
N ALA A 142 -1.35 -16.56 14.92
CA ALA A 142 -1.94 -17.25 16.06
C ALA A 142 -3.45 -17.43 15.85
N GLY A 143 -3.91 -18.68 15.81
CA GLY A 143 -5.32 -18.98 15.58
C GLY A 143 -5.82 -18.48 14.22
N HIS A 144 -4.98 -18.56 13.18
CA HIS A 144 -5.20 -18.02 11.82
C HIS A 144 -5.20 -16.49 11.70
N HIS A 145 -5.15 -15.75 12.81
CA HIS A 145 -5.00 -14.31 12.80
C HIS A 145 -3.55 -13.92 12.52
N LEU A 146 -3.39 -12.82 11.77
CA LEU A 146 -2.09 -12.22 11.51
C LEU A 146 -1.84 -11.05 12.44
N TYR A 147 -0.66 -11.07 13.06
CA TYR A 147 -0.15 -9.99 13.90
C TYR A 147 1.11 -9.46 13.25
N TRP A 148 1.12 -8.18 12.89
CA TRP A 148 2.31 -7.52 12.38
C TRP A 148 3.42 -7.49 13.43
N GLU A 149 4.64 -7.87 13.04
CA GLU A 149 5.81 -7.79 13.93
C GLU A 149 6.77 -6.68 13.50
N LYS A 150 7.18 -6.71 12.23
CA LYS A 150 8.17 -5.75 11.71
C LYS A 150 8.16 -5.65 10.20
N ASN A 151 8.60 -4.48 9.75
CA ASN A 151 8.92 -4.20 8.36
C ASN A 151 10.42 -3.90 8.26
N GLN A 152 11.05 -4.42 7.21
CA GLN A 152 12.45 -4.16 6.92
C GLN A 152 12.62 -3.90 5.43
N ILE A 153 13.47 -2.93 5.12
CA ILE A 153 13.86 -2.64 3.75
C ILE A 153 15.39 -2.62 3.65
N TRP A 154 15.89 -3.19 2.57
CA TRP A 154 17.29 -3.11 2.19
C TRP A 154 17.38 -2.44 0.82
N CYS A 155 18.25 -1.46 0.69
CA CYS A 155 18.60 -0.87 -0.59
C CYS A 155 20.11 -1.04 -0.78
N GLN A 156 20.54 -1.54 -1.94
CA GLN A 156 21.95 -1.77 -2.25
C GLN A 156 22.66 -2.64 -1.19
N GLY A 157 21.95 -3.65 -0.68
CA GLY A 157 22.47 -4.59 0.33
C GLY A 157 22.53 -4.06 1.77
N GLN A 158 22.21 -2.79 2.00
CA GLN A 158 22.22 -2.20 3.34
C GLN A 158 20.81 -2.03 3.89
N THR A 159 20.63 -2.29 5.19
CA THR A 159 19.36 -1.99 5.86
C THR A 159 19.15 -0.48 5.88
N THR A 160 18.00 -0.03 5.39
CA THR A 160 17.64 1.39 5.37
C THR A 160 16.44 1.61 6.28
N ALA A 161 16.30 2.82 6.84
CA ALA A 161 15.06 3.19 7.52
C ALA A 161 13.87 2.99 6.58
N TRP A 162 12.74 2.52 7.12
CA TRP A 162 11.60 2.09 6.33
C TRP A 162 11.13 3.17 5.35
N VAL A 163 10.84 4.37 5.85
CA VAL A 163 10.35 5.49 5.04
C VAL A 163 11.37 5.91 3.98
N ASP A 164 12.64 6.03 4.34
CA ASP A 164 13.69 6.46 3.42
C ASP A 164 13.93 5.45 2.30
N GLY A 165 13.99 4.17 2.65
CA GLY A 165 14.13 3.09 1.67
C GLY A 165 12.92 3.02 0.73
N LEU A 166 11.72 3.25 1.27
CA LEU A 166 10.53 3.40 0.45
C LEU A 166 10.70 4.58 -0.51
N MET A 167 10.92 5.80 -0.01
CA MET A 167 11.06 6.96 -0.88
C MET A 167 12.13 6.77 -1.98
N ALA A 168 13.27 6.16 -1.65
CA ALA A 168 14.29 5.81 -2.64
C ALA A 168 13.77 4.84 -3.71
N LEU A 169 13.07 3.78 -3.30
CA LEU A 169 12.44 2.85 -4.23
C LEU A 169 11.38 3.55 -5.11
N GLN A 170 10.58 4.47 -4.55
CA GLN A 170 9.61 5.24 -5.34
C GLN A 170 10.29 6.06 -6.43
N GLN A 171 11.36 6.77 -6.08
CA GLN A 171 12.13 7.59 -7.03
C GLN A 171 12.72 6.73 -8.16
N GLN A 172 13.17 5.53 -7.83
CA GLN A 172 13.71 4.60 -8.83
C GLN A 172 12.61 3.97 -9.69
N LEU A 173 11.42 3.72 -9.15
CA LEU A 173 10.29 3.18 -9.90
C LEU A 173 9.61 4.22 -10.80
N ALA A 174 9.59 5.49 -10.39
CA ALA A 174 8.84 6.54 -11.09
C ALA A 174 9.18 6.67 -12.59
N PRO A 175 10.44 6.57 -13.06
CA PRO A 175 10.77 6.57 -14.49
C PRO A 175 10.20 5.38 -15.26
N HIS A 176 9.96 4.26 -14.59
CA HIS A 176 9.55 2.99 -15.21
C HIS A 176 8.05 2.74 -15.15
N ALA A 177 7.29 3.61 -14.47
CA ALA A 177 5.88 3.41 -14.20
C ALA A 177 5.13 4.73 -14.40
N VAL A 178 4.51 4.91 -15.57
CA VAL A 178 3.78 6.14 -15.94
C VAL A 178 2.69 6.49 -14.91
N TRP A 179 2.07 5.48 -14.30
CA TRP A 179 1.09 5.65 -13.22
C TRP A 179 1.66 6.16 -11.88
N LEU A 180 2.97 5.98 -11.61
CA LEU A 180 3.64 6.58 -10.45
C LEU A 180 3.87 8.08 -10.67
N GLN A 181 4.25 8.44 -11.89
CA GLN A 181 4.48 9.85 -12.27
C GLN A 181 3.18 10.66 -12.19
N GLN A 182 2.04 10.01 -12.44
CA GLN A 182 0.73 10.66 -12.38
C GLN A 182 0.01 10.48 -11.03
N GLY A 183 0.65 9.83 -10.05
CA GLY A 183 0.14 9.76 -8.66
C GLY A 183 -1.07 8.84 -8.43
N PHE A 184 -1.39 7.94 -9.37
CA PHE A 184 -2.51 7.01 -9.21
C PHE A 184 -2.27 5.92 -8.18
N LEU A 185 -1.00 5.63 -7.93
CA LEU A 185 -0.56 4.62 -7.01
C LEU A 185 0.55 5.24 -6.15
N THR A 186 0.33 5.24 -4.85
CA THR A 186 1.27 5.68 -3.81
C THR A 186 2.37 4.64 -3.60
N ILE A 187 3.47 4.98 -2.94
CA ILE A 187 4.48 3.95 -2.64
C ILE A 187 3.94 2.79 -1.83
N ASN A 188 2.98 3.08 -0.96
CA ASN A 188 2.31 2.01 -0.25
C ASN A 188 1.92 0.97 -1.29
N ASP A 189 1.28 1.35 -2.41
CA ASP A 189 0.76 0.53 -3.53
C ASP A 189 1.66 -0.55 -4.12
N TYR A 190 2.96 -0.49 -3.87
CA TYR A 190 3.99 -1.41 -4.39
C TYR A 190 4.73 -2.16 -3.29
N THR A 191 4.49 -1.79 -2.05
CA THR A 191 5.02 -2.46 -0.87
C THR A 191 3.99 -3.47 -0.44
#